data_AF-A0A7C6HLY6-F1
#
_entry.id   AF-A0A7C6HLY6-F1
#
_cell.length_a   1.000
_cell.length_b   1.000
_cell.length_c   1.000
_cell.angle_alpha   90.00
_cell.angle_beta   90.00
_cell.angle_gamma   90.00
#
_symmetry.space_group_name_H-M   'P 1'
#
loop_
_entity.id
_entity.type
_entity.pdbx_description
1 polymer ?
#
loop_
_entity_poly.entity_id
_entity_poly.type
_entity_poly.pdbx_seq_one_letter_code
_entity_poly.pdbx_strand_id
1 'polypeptide(L)'
;MRTYFIIGLIISLLLVFALCRLLFSLLRVNWNNNNTKWFTYLFPVVISILIAWTAITQLYPRLLDVVHLANGQYELIEVELAEENIKFNRIEIDGTKYYHMPFAYSWPSNEKLQILSSPNMNYIIGYTAVEEGTEEIAAPLIAPND
;
A
#
# COMPACT_ATOMS: atom_id res chain seq x y z
N MET A 1 4.45 10.66 5.80
CA MET A 1 3.50 9.52 5.83
C MET A 1 2.45 9.63 4.73
N ARG A 2 1.56 10.63 4.73
CA ARG A 2 0.71 10.95 3.54
C ARG A 2 1.52 11.17 2.27
N THR A 3 2.72 11.73 2.40
CA THR A 3 3.66 11.98 1.29
C THR A 3 4.04 10.73 0.50
N TYR A 4 4.30 9.59 1.15
CA TYR A 4 4.68 8.36 0.45
C TYR A 4 3.54 7.81 -0.39
N PHE A 5 2.33 7.81 0.17
CA PHE A 5 1.11 7.49 -0.55
C PHE A 5 0.87 8.43 -1.74
N ILE A 6 0.99 9.76 -1.53
CA ILE A 6 0.83 10.77 -2.58
C ILE A 6 1.86 10.58 -3.70
N ILE A 7 3.12 10.31 -3.36
CA ILE A 7 4.17 10.01 -4.35
C ILE A 7 3.79 8.76 -5.16
N GLY A 8 3.36 7.68 -4.49
CA GLY A 8 2.88 6.48 -5.15
C GLY A 8 1.74 6.77 -6.11
N LEU A 9 0.73 7.54 -5.67
CA LEU A 9 -0.40 7.97 -6.48
C LEU A 9 0.05 8.76 -7.72
N ILE A 10 0.90 9.79 -7.54
CA ILE A 10 1.44 10.61 -8.63
C ILE A 10 2.19 9.74 -9.64
N ILE A 11 3.05 8.83 -9.18
CA ILE A 11 3.81 7.93 -10.05
C ILE A 11 2.86 7.03 -10.87
N SER A 12 1.84 6.44 -10.25
CA SER A 12 0.85 5.64 -11.00
C SER A 12 0.09 6.47 -12.03
N LEU A 13 -0.24 7.72 -11.69
CA LEU A 13 -1.00 8.61 -12.55
C LEU A 13 -0.15 9.05 -13.76
N LEU A 14 1.13 9.38 -13.52
CA LEU A 14 2.11 9.65 -14.57
C LEU A 14 2.36 8.44 -15.47
N LEU A 15 2.43 7.24 -14.90
CA LEU A 15 2.61 6.00 -15.67
C LEU A 15 1.42 5.75 -16.60
N VAL A 16 0.20 5.80 -16.08
CA VAL A 16 -1.03 5.64 -16.89
C VAL A 16 -1.10 6.73 -17.97
N PHE A 17 -0.78 7.98 -17.62
CA PHE A 17 -0.75 9.08 -18.58
C PHE A 17 0.29 8.85 -19.70
N ALA A 18 1.50 8.40 -19.36
CA ALA A 18 2.54 8.07 -20.32
C ALA A 18 2.11 6.94 -21.27
N LEU A 19 1.46 5.91 -20.74
CA LEU A 19 0.91 4.81 -21.53
C LEU A 19 -0.21 5.28 -22.47
N CYS A 20 -1.11 6.16 -22.01
CA CYS A 20 -2.13 6.77 -22.87
C CYS A 20 -1.49 7.61 -24.00
N ARG A 21 -0.49 8.44 -23.69
CA ARG A 21 0.30 9.18 -24.69
C ARG A 21 0.92 8.25 -25.74
N LEU A 22 1.49 7.13 -25.29
CA LEU A 22 2.07 6.12 -26.16
C LEU A 22 1.00 5.43 -27.02
N LEU A 23 -0.16 5.09 -26.44
CA LEU A 23 -1.30 4.52 -27.16
C LEU A 23 -1.77 5.44 -28.29
N PHE A 24 -1.96 6.74 -28.01
CA PHE A 24 -2.35 7.72 -29.04
C PHE A 24 -1.31 7.84 -30.15
N SER A 25 -0.03 7.79 -29.81
CA SER A 25 1.05 7.78 -30.81
C SER A 25 0.96 6.56 -31.72
N LEU A 26 0.79 5.36 -31.14
CA LEU A 26 0.67 4.12 -31.91
C LEU A 26 -0.60 4.07 -32.76
N LEU A 27 -1.73 4.53 -32.23
CA LEU A 27 -2.99 4.64 -32.98
C LEU A 27 -2.83 5.59 -34.16
N ARG A 28 -2.12 6.71 -34.00
CA ARG A 28 -1.84 7.64 -35.10
C ARG A 28 -0.96 7.02 -36.20
N VAL A 29 0.06 6.25 -35.82
CA VAL A 29 0.91 5.53 -36.79
C VAL A 29 0.11 4.48 -37.55
N ASN A 30 -0.74 3.73 -36.83
CA ASN A 30 -1.62 2.73 -37.41
C ASN A 30 -2.65 3.36 -38.37
N TRP A 31 -3.27 4.46 -37.96
CA TRP A 31 -4.22 5.23 -38.78
C TRP A 31 -3.60 5.73 -40.09
N ASN A 32 -2.33 6.15 -40.05
CA ASN A 32 -1.62 6.60 -41.25
C ASN A 32 -1.15 5.44 -42.15
N ASN A 33 -1.51 4.18 -41.84
CA ASN A 33 -1.03 2.96 -42.51
C ASN A 33 0.51 2.90 -42.64
N ASN A 34 1.23 3.63 -41.79
CA ASN A 34 2.69 3.73 -41.83
C ASN A 34 3.36 2.57 -41.07
N ASN A 35 2.57 1.56 -40.71
CA ASN A 35 3.04 0.34 -40.08
C ASN A 35 3.73 -0.55 -41.12
N THR A 36 5.06 -0.66 -41.02
CA THR A 36 5.88 -1.49 -41.92
C THR A 36 5.84 -2.98 -41.59
N LYS A 37 5.33 -3.38 -40.42
CA LYS A 37 5.27 -4.79 -39.98
C LYS A 37 3.87 -5.15 -39.49
N TRP A 38 3.43 -6.37 -39.82
CA TRP A 38 2.07 -6.86 -39.53
C TRP A 38 1.76 -6.93 -38.03
N PHE A 39 2.75 -7.23 -37.19
CA PHE A 39 2.56 -7.32 -35.74
C PHE A 39 2.44 -5.94 -35.07
N THR A 40 2.90 -4.86 -35.72
CA THR A 40 2.80 -3.48 -35.19
C THR A 40 1.35 -3.03 -35.03
N TYR A 41 0.43 -3.62 -35.80
CA TYR A 41 -1.00 -3.36 -35.69
C TYR A 41 -1.61 -3.85 -34.37
N LEU A 42 -0.99 -4.82 -33.69
CA LEU A 42 -1.47 -5.37 -32.42
C LEU A 42 -1.00 -4.58 -31.20
N PHE A 43 0.06 -3.78 -31.31
CA PHE A 43 0.62 -3.02 -30.19
C PHE A 43 -0.38 -2.11 -29.49
N PRO A 44 -1.25 -1.33 -30.18
CA PRO A 44 -2.28 -0.53 -29.51
C PRO A 44 -3.17 -1.36 -28.58
N VAL A 45 -3.50 -2.60 -28.96
CA VAL A 45 -4.31 -3.51 -28.14
C VAL A 45 -3.54 -3.93 -26.89
N VAL A 46 -2.28 -4.34 -27.04
CA VAL A 46 -1.41 -4.72 -25.92
C VAL A 46 -1.25 -3.57 -24.93
N ILE A 47 -1.02 -2.36 -25.42
CA ILE A 47 -0.90 -1.17 -24.57
C ILE A 47 -2.22 -0.84 -23.88
N SER A 48 -3.36 -1.01 -24.55
CA SER A 48 -4.68 -0.82 -23.93
C SER A 48 -4.92 -1.80 -22.78
N ILE A 49 -4.54 -3.07 -22.96
CA ILE A 49 -4.60 -4.08 -21.88
C ILE A 49 -3.69 -3.69 -20.72
N LEU A 50 -2.48 -3.21 -21.01
CA LEU A 50 -1.52 -2.78 -19.98
C LEU A 50 -2.05 -1.57 -19.19
N ILE A 51 -2.66 -0.59 -19.88
CA ILE A 51 -3.33 0.55 -19.23
C ILE A 51 -4.44 0.05 -18.29
N ALA A 52 -5.32 -0.82 -18.77
CA ALA A 52 -6.41 -1.36 -17.96
C ALA A 52 -5.87 -2.10 -16.72
N TRP A 53 -4.87 -2.96 -16.93
CA TRP A 53 -4.22 -3.70 -15.84
C TRP A 53 -3.61 -2.77 -14.79
N THR A 54 -2.81 -1.78 -15.20
CA THR A 54 -2.20 -0.80 -14.28
C THR A 54 -3.24 0.07 -13.60
N ALA A 55 -4.31 0.45 -14.31
CA ALA A 55 -5.39 1.23 -13.74
C ALA A 55 -6.10 0.47 -12.62
N ILE A 56 -6.46 -0.80 -12.86
CA ILE A 56 -7.19 -1.64 -11.89
C ILE A 56 -6.29 -2.02 -10.70
N THR A 57 -5.03 -2.40 -10.95
CA THR A 57 -4.14 -2.93 -9.90
C THR A 57 -3.43 -1.87 -9.09
N GLN A 58 -3.30 -0.64 -9.60
CA GLN A 58 -2.54 0.42 -8.92
C GLN A 58 -3.31 1.73 -8.78
N LEU A 59 -3.83 2.29 -9.88
CA LEU A 59 -4.38 3.64 -9.84
C LEU A 59 -5.72 3.69 -9.08
N TYR A 60 -6.63 2.79 -9.41
CA TYR A 60 -7.97 2.70 -8.82
C TYR A 60 -7.94 2.48 -7.30
N PRO A 61 -7.25 1.45 -6.76
CA PRO A 61 -7.20 1.25 -5.31
C PRO A 61 -6.52 2.42 -4.58
N ARG A 62 -5.50 3.03 -5.17
CA ARG A 62 -4.90 4.26 -4.62
C ARG A 62 -5.88 5.43 -4.62
N LEU A 63 -6.72 5.59 -5.63
CA LEU A 63 -7.75 6.64 -5.65
C LEU A 63 -8.82 6.41 -4.58
N LEU A 64 -9.24 5.16 -4.35
CA LEU A 64 -10.16 4.84 -3.24
C LEU A 64 -9.52 5.16 -1.89
N ASP A 65 -8.25 4.79 -1.71
CA ASP A 65 -7.50 5.12 -0.50
C ASP A 65 -7.40 6.63 -0.25
N VAL A 66 -7.41 7.49 -1.29
CA VAL A 66 -7.47 8.96 -1.08
C VAL A 66 -8.74 9.34 -0.33
N VAL A 67 -9.87 8.77 -0.71
CA VAL A 67 -11.18 9.05 -0.10
C VAL A 67 -11.19 8.59 1.36
N HIS A 68 -10.69 7.39 1.63
CA HIS A 68 -10.58 6.88 3.00
C HIS A 68 -9.64 7.74 3.86
N LEU A 69 -8.50 8.15 3.30
CA LEU A 69 -7.52 9.02 3.96
C LEU A 69 -8.07 10.43 4.25
N ALA A 70 -8.96 10.94 3.39
CA ALA A 70 -9.65 12.21 3.59
C ALA A 70 -10.73 12.12 4.67
N ASN A 71 -11.43 10.98 4.73
CA ASN A 71 -12.47 10.71 5.73
C ASN A 71 -11.92 10.20 7.07
N GLY A 72 -10.60 9.99 7.20
CA GLY A 72 -9.99 9.45 8.41
C GLY A 72 -10.35 8.00 8.70
N GLN A 73 -10.76 7.24 7.68
CA GLN A 73 -11.09 5.84 7.78
C GLN A 73 -9.82 5.01 7.59
N TYR A 74 -9.36 4.37 8.66
CA TYR A 74 -8.16 3.55 8.68
C TYR A 74 -8.49 2.18 9.23
N GLU A 75 -7.81 1.16 8.73
CA GLU A 75 -7.84 -0.17 9.33
C GLU A 75 -6.75 -0.26 10.40
N LEU A 76 -7.14 -0.75 11.57
CA LEU A 76 -6.28 -0.84 12.73
C LEU A 76 -6.07 -2.33 13.03
N ILE A 77 -4.82 -2.78 12.97
CA ILE A 77 -4.48 -4.19 13.04
C ILE A 77 -3.40 -4.35 14.10
N GLU A 78 -3.68 -5.19 15.10
CA GLU A 78 -2.74 -5.53 16.14
C GLU A 78 -1.88 -6.70 15.70
N VAL A 79 -0.56 -6.52 15.72
CA VAL A 79 0.40 -7.45 15.16
C VAL A 79 1.65 -7.51 16.04
N GLU A 80 2.16 -8.72 16.24
CA GLU A 80 3.46 -8.94 16.88
C GLU A 80 4.54 -8.88 15.81
N LEU A 81 5.42 -7.87 15.88
CA LEU A 81 6.45 -7.68 14.85
C LEU A 81 7.70 -8.52 15.16
N ALA A 82 7.87 -9.60 14.41
CA ALA A 82 9.15 -10.31 14.33
C ALA A 82 10.11 -9.62 13.34
N GLU A 83 11.42 -9.59 13.65
CA GLU A 83 12.43 -8.95 12.79
C GLU A 83 12.48 -9.53 11.37
N GLU A 84 12.16 -10.81 11.22
CA GLU A 84 12.12 -11.52 9.92
C GLU A 84 11.03 -11.01 8.98
N ASN A 85 9.99 -10.39 9.52
CA ASN A 85 8.85 -9.88 8.76
C ASN A 85 9.08 -8.47 8.21
N ILE A 86 10.13 -7.80 8.68
CA ILE A 86 10.46 -6.42 8.30
C ILE A 86 11.38 -6.42 7.08
N LYS A 87 10.88 -5.92 5.96
CA LYS A 87 11.66 -5.68 4.74
C LYS A 87 11.82 -4.18 4.52
N PHE A 88 12.78 -3.83 3.67
CA PHE A 88 13.19 -2.44 3.43
C PHE A 88 12.04 -1.42 3.21
N ASN A 89 11.01 -1.82 2.46
CA ASN A 89 9.86 -0.98 2.11
C ASN A 89 8.50 -1.62 2.41
N ARG A 90 8.50 -2.76 3.11
CA ARG A 90 7.27 -3.49 3.41
C ARG A 90 7.43 -4.35 4.66
N ILE A 91 6.34 -4.52 5.37
CA ILE A 91 6.21 -5.51 6.44
C ILE A 91 5.26 -6.60 5.94
N GLU A 92 5.62 -7.87 6.14
CA GLU A 92 4.82 -9.02 5.70
C GLU A 92 4.32 -9.77 6.93
N ILE A 93 3.02 -9.71 7.20
CA ILE A 93 2.39 -10.32 8.38
C ILE A 93 1.23 -11.18 7.89
N ASP A 94 1.20 -12.46 8.29
CA ASP A 94 0.16 -13.42 7.90
C ASP A 94 -0.12 -13.46 6.38
N GLY A 95 0.95 -13.30 5.58
CA GLY A 95 0.87 -13.26 4.11
C GLY A 95 0.37 -11.93 3.51
N THR A 96 -0.02 -10.97 4.35
CA THR A 96 -0.43 -9.62 3.93
C THR A 96 0.76 -8.67 3.91
N LYS A 97 0.86 -7.86 2.85
CA LYS A 97 1.97 -6.93 2.64
C LYS A 97 1.53 -5.51 2.97
N TYR A 98 2.19 -4.92 3.96
CA TYR A 98 2.00 -3.55 4.38
C TYR A 98 3.14 -2.69 3.89
N TYR A 99 2.85 -1.56 3.24
CA TYR A 99 3.87 -0.72 2.61
C TYR A 99 4.19 0.49 3.47
N HIS A 100 5.48 0.74 3.68
CA HIS A 100 5.94 1.93 4.40
C HIS A 100 7.10 2.62 3.67
N MET A 101 7.33 3.88 4.01
CA MET A 101 8.47 4.62 3.49
C MET A 101 9.76 4.03 4.08
N PRO A 102 10.79 3.75 3.25
CA PRO A 102 12.09 3.34 3.76
C PRO A 102 12.67 4.40 4.68
N PHE A 103 13.34 3.98 5.76
CA PHE A 103 14.01 4.84 6.74
C PHE A 103 13.10 5.77 7.57
N ALA A 104 11.79 5.74 7.37
CA ALA A 104 10.86 6.58 8.12
C ALA A 104 10.57 6.04 9.53
N TYR A 105 10.91 4.77 9.80
CA TYR A 105 10.55 4.06 11.01
C TYR A 105 11.71 3.23 11.54
N SER A 106 11.97 3.34 12.84
CA SER A 106 12.69 2.34 13.63
C SER A 106 11.63 1.42 14.25
N TRP A 107 11.36 0.31 13.59
CA TRP A 107 10.38 -0.66 14.07
C TRP A 107 10.91 -1.31 15.36
N PRO A 108 10.20 -1.20 16.50
CA PRO A 108 10.56 -1.98 17.67
C PRO A 108 10.32 -3.45 17.36
N SER A 109 11.31 -4.28 17.64
CA SER A 109 11.25 -5.72 17.41
C SER A 109 10.72 -6.45 18.64
N ASN A 110 9.94 -7.52 18.43
CA ASN A 110 9.31 -8.33 19.47
C ASN A 110 8.30 -7.59 20.38
N GLU A 111 7.69 -6.50 19.89
CA GLU A 111 6.60 -5.81 20.60
C GLU A 111 5.28 -5.97 19.85
N LYS A 112 4.17 -5.98 20.61
CA LYS A 112 2.82 -5.88 20.05
C LYS A 112 2.57 -4.45 19.60
N LEU A 113 2.35 -4.29 18.31
CA LEU A 113 2.12 -2.99 17.67
C LEU A 113 0.74 -2.98 17.03
N GLN A 114 0.01 -1.90 17.24
CA GLN A 114 -1.18 -1.60 16.47
C GLN A 114 -0.79 -0.75 15.26
N ILE A 115 -0.86 -1.33 14.07
CA ILE A 115 -0.59 -0.67 12.80
C ILE A 115 -1.88 -0.07 12.26
N LEU A 116 -1.84 1.23 11.95
CA LEU A 116 -2.88 1.89 11.16
C LEU A 116 -2.50 1.84 9.69
N SER A 117 -3.37 1.24 8.87
CA SER A 117 -3.14 1.07 7.44
C SER A 117 -4.30 1.53 6.56
N SER A 118 -4.03 1.78 5.28
CA SER A 118 -5.07 2.09 4.29
C SER A 118 -5.76 0.80 3.81
N PRO A 119 -7.10 0.82 3.63
CA PRO A 119 -7.89 -0.41 3.45
C PRO A 119 -7.64 -1.13 2.11
N ASN A 120 -7.26 -0.43 1.04
CA ASN A 120 -7.09 -1.08 -0.28
C ASN A 120 -5.63 -1.45 -0.58
N MET A 121 -4.70 -0.55 -0.28
CA MET A 121 -3.28 -0.73 -0.63
C MET A 121 -2.38 -1.02 0.59
N ASN A 122 -2.94 -1.12 1.80
CA ASN A 122 -2.21 -1.44 3.03
C ASN A 122 -1.02 -0.51 3.29
N TYR A 123 -1.15 0.79 3.00
CA TYR A 123 -0.10 1.76 3.32
C TYR A 123 -0.11 2.04 4.82
N ILE A 124 1.04 1.91 5.49
CA ILE A 124 1.18 2.18 6.92
C ILE A 124 1.19 3.70 7.15
N ILE A 125 0.16 4.17 7.84
CA ILE A 125 -0.09 5.59 8.14
C ILE A 125 0.45 5.95 9.52
N GLY A 126 0.46 5.00 10.45
CA GLY A 126 1.04 5.15 11.78
C GLY A 126 1.09 3.80 12.49
N TYR A 127 1.76 3.78 13.64
CA TYR A 127 1.73 2.65 14.56
C TYR A 127 1.68 3.18 15.99
N THR A 128 1.09 2.41 16.89
CA THR A 128 1.16 2.66 18.33
C THR A 128 1.63 1.38 19.02
N ALA A 129 2.57 1.52 19.95
CA ALA A 129 2.97 0.40 20.80
C ALA A 129 1.82 0.12 21.76
N VAL A 130 1.35 -1.13 21.79
CA VAL A 130 0.42 -1.56 22.81
C VAL A 130 1.28 -1.87 24.02
N GLU A 131 1.35 -0.93 24.98
CA GLU A 131 1.84 -1.29 26.31
C GLU A 131 0.89 -2.36 26.84
N GLU A 132 1.38 -3.60 26.99
CA GLU A 132 0.71 -4.59 27.84
C GLU A 132 0.64 -3.95 29.23
N GLY A 133 -0.50 -3.33 29.52
CA GLY A 133 -0.82 -2.89 30.85
C GLY A 133 -0.66 -4.09 31.75
N THR A 134 0.35 -4.04 32.61
CA THR A 134 0.50 -4.93 33.76
C THR A 134 -0.80 -4.83 34.56
N GLU A 135 -1.78 -5.68 34.27
CA GLU A 135 -2.79 -6.05 35.25
C GLU A 135 -2.06 -6.90 36.30
N GLU A 136 -1.26 -6.23 37.12
CA GLU A 136 -0.98 -6.66 38.48
C GLU A 136 -2.32 -6.53 39.20
N ILE A 137 -3.19 -7.52 38.98
CA ILE A 137 -4.31 -7.78 39.86
C ILE A 137 -3.64 -8.12 41.19
N ALA A 138 -3.52 -7.10 42.03
CA ALA A 138 -3.10 -7.23 43.41
C ALA A 138 -3.91 -8.38 44.01
N ALA A 139 -3.25 -9.52 44.21
CA ALA A 139 -3.81 -10.62 44.96
C ALA A 139 -4.22 -10.03 46.31
N PRO A 140 -5.49 -10.15 46.75
CA PRO A 140 -5.84 -9.74 48.09
C PRO A 140 -4.99 -10.56 49.06
N LEU A 141 -4.11 -9.87 49.78
CA LEU A 141 -3.34 -10.42 50.88
C LEU A 141 -4.33 -11.04 51.87
N ILE A 142 -4.34 -12.36 51.95
CA ILE A 142 -4.89 -13.07 53.09
C ILE A 142 -4.03 -12.70 54.30
N ALA A 143 -4.67 -12.20 55.36
CA ALA A 143 -4.52 -12.61 56.78
C ALA A 143 -4.90 -11.46 57.74
N PRO A 144 -5.09 -11.69 59.06
CA PRO A 144 -5.84 -12.73 59.78
C PRO A 144 -6.80 -12.14 60.87
N ASN A 145 -7.64 -13.00 61.46
CA ASN A 145 -8.37 -12.94 62.75
C ASN A 145 -8.94 -11.60 63.31
N ASP A 146 -10.26 -11.62 63.54
CA ASP A 146 -10.83 -11.69 64.91
C ASP A 146 -11.93 -12.76 64.96
#